data_AF-A0A2D7IGN7-F1
#
_entry.id   AF-A0A2D7IGN7-F1
#
_cell.length_a   1.000
_cell.length_b   1.000
_cell.length_c   1.000
_cell.angle_alpha   90.00
_cell.angle_beta   90.00
_cell.angle_gamma   90.00
#
_symmetry.space_group_name_H-M   'P 1'
#
loop_
_entity.id
_entity.type
_entity.pdbx_description
1 polymer ?
#
loop_
_entity_poly.entity_id
_entity_poly.type
_entity_poly.pdbx_seq_one_letter_code
_entity_poly.pdbx_strand_id
1 'polypeptide(L)' 'MKKKQIIFKTSNSSWWKNKKIRKSTALKLLLLRKSGWKFKKKELSLKNQEIVNTNTFYTYFFYKE' A
#
# COMPACT_ATOMS: atom_id res chain seq x y z
N MET A 1 -5.38 19.51 -10.17
CA MET A 1 -4.72 18.21 -9.90
C MET A 1 -4.24 18.08 -8.46
N LYS A 2 -5.04 17.42 -7.62
CA LYS A 2 -4.68 17.04 -6.25
C LYS A 2 -3.77 15.81 -6.28
N LYS A 3 -2.72 15.79 -5.46
CA LYS A 3 -1.81 14.63 -5.28
C LYS A 3 -2.02 14.04 -3.90
N LYS A 4 -1.92 12.71 -3.78
CA LYS A 4 -2.02 12.00 -2.50
C LYS A 4 -1.00 10.87 -2.43
N GLN A 5 -0.37 10.72 -1.28
CA GLN A 5 0.57 9.65 -0.99
C GLN A 5 0.07 8.87 0.21
N ILE A 6 0.07 7.53 0.12
CA ILE A 6 -0.38 6.65 1.21
C ILE A 6 0.58 5.49 1.32
N ILE A 7 1.04 5.21 2.54
CA ILE A 7 1.84 4.03 2.83
C ILE A 7 0.90 2.87 3.15
N PHE A 8 1.02 1.79 2.38
CA PHE A 8 0.32 0.54 2.67
C PHE A 8 1.29 -0.54 3.08
N LYS A 9 0.89 -1.29 4.10
CA LYS A 9 1.42 -2.63 4.33
C LYS A 9 0.97 -3.52 3.17
N THR A 10 1.90 -4.21 2.53
CA THR A 10 1.62 -5.00 1.31
C THR A 10 1.98 -6.47 1.44
N SER A 11 2.94 -6.80 2.30
CA SER A 11 3.28 -8.19 2.55
C SER A 11 3.78 -8.43 3.98
N ASN A 12 3.83 -9.72 4.31
CA ASN A 12 4.45 -10.26 5.51
C ASN A 12 5.07 -11.62 5.16
N SER A 13 6.12 -12.07 5.86
CA SER A 13 6.72 -13.40 5.65
C SER A 13 5.74 -14.55 5.92
N SER A 14 4.84 -14.38 6.89
CA SER A 14 3.81 -15.35 7.22
C SER A 14 2.68 -15.31 6.19
N TRP A 15 2.42 -16.45 5.56
CA TRP A 15 1.44 -16.57 4.46
C TRP A 15 0.04 -16.10 4.85
N TRP A 16 -0.46 -16.48 6.03
CA TRP A 16 -1.81 -16.10 6.47
C TRP A 16 -1.93 -14.59 6.70
N LYS A 17 -0.90 -13.98 7.30
CA LYS A 17 -0.82 -12.52 7.45
C LYS A 17 -0.77 -11.84 6.09
N ASN A 18 0.04 -12.37 5.17
CA ASN A 18 0.17 -11.85 3.81
C ASN A 18 -1.17 -11.89 3.05
N LYS A 19 -1.93 -12.99 3.15
CA LYS A 19 -3.27 -13.11 2.55
C LYS A 19 -4.25 -12.06 3.12
N LYS A 20 -4.26 -11.87 4.45
CA LYS A 20 -5.09 -10.85 5.12
C LYS A 20 -4.71 -9.42 4.70
N ILE A 21 -3.42 -9.14 4.62
CA ILE A 21 -2.89 -7.84 4.19
C ILE A 21 -3.33 -7.54 2.76
N ARG A 22 -3.11 -8.46 1.81
CA ARG A 22 -3.52 -8.30 0.42
C ARG A 22 -5.01 -7.95 0.29
N LYS A 23 -5.88 -8.69 0.98
CA LYS A 23 -7.32 -8.41 0.99
C LYS A 23 -7.62 -7.00 1.53
N SER A 24 -7.03 -6.64 2.68
CA SER A 24 -7.26 -5.33 3.29
C SER A 24 -6.78 -4.17 2.42
N THR A 25 -5.62 -4.32 1.78
CA THR A 25 -5.03 -3.29 0.92
C THR A 25 -5.83 -3.14 -0.37
N ALA A 26 -6.29 -4.25 -0.98
CA ALA A 26 -7.16 -4.21 -2.15
C ALA A 26 -8.47 -3.44 -1.88
N LEU A 27 -9.10 -3.66 -0.72
CA LEU A 27 -10.31 -2.91 -0.32
C LEU A 27 -10.04 -1.41 -0.18
N LYS A 28 -8.93 -1.02 0.45
CA LYS A 28 -8.55 0.40 0.58
C LYS A 28 -8.29 1.05 -0.79
N LEU A 29 -7.60 0.34 -1.69
CA LEU A 29 -7.36 0.80 -3.06
C LEU A 29 -8.66 0.95 -3.85
N LEU A 30 -9.61 0.03 -3.67
CA LEU A 30 -10.93 0.11 -4.30
C LEU A 30 -11.70 1.35 -3.84
N LEU A 31 -11.67 1.69 -2.55
CA LEU A 31 -12.29 2.90 -2.01
C LEU A 31 -11.67 4.17 -2.60
N LEU A 32 -10.35 4.21 -2.76
CA LEU A 32 -9.66 5.31 -3.42
C LEU A 32 -10.08 5.44 -4.89
N ARG A 33 -10.18 4.32 -5.60
CA ARG A 33 -10.67 4.31 -6.99
C ARG A 33 -12.11 4.83 -7.08
N LYS A 34 -13.00 4.38 -6.19
CA LYS A 34 -14.40 4.83 -6.13
C LYS A 34 -14.54 6.31 -5.80
N SER A 35 -13.62 6.87 -5.02
CA SER A 35 -13.58 8.31 -4.71
C SER A 35 -12.90 9.16 -5.79
N GLY A 36 -12.57 8.57 -6.94
CA GLY A 36 -12.03 9.26 -8.11
C GLY A 36 -10.52 9.48 -8.09
N TRP A 37 -9.79 8.82 -7.18
CA TRP A 37 -8.33 8.85 -7.19
C TRP A 37 -7.78 7.87 -8.24
N LYS A 38 -6.96 8.38 -9.14
CA LYS A 38 -6.24 7.60 -10.15
C LYS A 38 -4.87 7.21 -9.58
N PHE A 39 -4.52 5.93 -9.70
CA PHE A 39 -3.21 5.43 -9.30
C PHE A 39 -2.14 5.91 -10.30
N LYS A 40 -0.99 6.35 -9.80
CA LYS A 40 0.15 6.78 -10.62
C LYS A 40 1.27 5.75 -10.60
N LYS A 41 1.81 5.48 -9.41
CA LYS A 41 2.93 4.56 -9.19
C LYS A 41 2.95 4.09 -7.75
N LYS A 42 3.71 3.03 -7.47
CA LYS A 42 4.06 2.61 -6.11
C LYS A 42 5.56 2.40 -6.01
N GLU A 43 6.11 2.68 -4.84
CA GLU A 43 7.54 2.53 -4.52
C GLU A 43 7.69 1.77 -3.22
N LEU A 44 8.77 1.01 -3.08
CA LEU A 44 9.08 0.32 -1.84
C LEU A 44 9.42 1.37 -0.78
N SER A 45 8.63 1.42 0.29
CA SER A 45 8.95 2.29 1.42
C SER A 45 9.87 1.49 2.32
N LEU A 46 11.17 1.83 2.29
CA LEU A 46 12.31 1.27 3.03
C LEU A 46 11.98 0.03 3.89
N LYS A 47 12.59 -1.12 3.55
CA LYS A 47 12.73 -2.23 4.50
C LYS A 47 13.54 -1.68 5.68
N ASN A 48 12.94 -1.52 6.86
CA ASN A 48 13.73 -1.30 8.08
C ASN A 48 14.67 -2.51 8.21
N GLN A 49 15.95 -2.32 7.88
CA GLN A 49 16.95 -3.39 7.89
C GLN A 49 17.31 -3.82 9.32
N GLU A 50 16.89 -3.07 10.33
CA GLU A 50 17.35 -3.23 11.72
C GLU A 50 16.35 -3.90 12.66
N ILE A 51 15.14 -4.26 12.23
CA ILE A 51 14.10 -4.77 13.13
C ILE A 51 13.51 -6.05 12.55
N VAL A 52 13.26 -7.03 13.44
CA VAL A 52 12.56 -8.34 13.29
C VAL A 52 11.16 -8.25 12.63
N ASN A 53 10.86 -7.13 11.98
CA ASN A 53 9.60 -6.82 11.36
C ASN A 53 9.58 -7.32 9.91
N THR A 54 9.04 -8.51 9.71
CA THR A 54 8.92 -9.14 8.37
C THR A 54 7.88 -8.49 7.46
N ASN A 55 7.40 -7.29 7.82
CA ASN A 55 6.41 -6.54 7.08
C ASN A 55 7.06 -5.73 5.95
N THR A 56 6.49 -5.79 4.75
CA THR A 56 6.91 -4.92 3.65
C THR A 56 5.87 -3.84 3.40
N PHE A 57 6.35 -2.61 3.23
CA PHE A 57 5.53 -1.43 3.02
C PHE A 57 5.82 -0.86 1.63
N TYR A 58 4.77 -0.42 0.94
CA TYR A 58 4.89 0.34 -0.30
C TYR A 58 4.16 1.65 -0.14
N THR A 59 4.76 2.68 -0.68
CA THR A 59 4.18 4.00 -0.84
C THR A 59 3.45 4.04 -2.17
N TYR A 60 2.15 4.35 -2.14
CA TYR A 60 1.31 4.50 -3.32
C TYR A 60 1.05 5.98 -3.57
N PHE A 61 1.22 6.38 -4.83
CA PHE A 61 1.01 7.73 -5.30
C PHE A 61 -0.26 7.79 -6.14
N PHE A 62 -1.13 8.73 -5.82
CA PHE A 62 -2.41 8.97 -6.50
C PHE A 62 -2.52 10.42 -6.93
N TYR A 63 -3.34 10.64 -7.95
CA TYR A 63 -3.75 11.96 -8.40
C TYR A 63 -5.26 11.99 -8.64
N LYS A 64 -5.85 13.18 -8.54
CA LYS A 64 -7.24 13.45 -8.88
C LYS A 64 -7.27 14.79 -9.59
N GLU A 65 -7.95 14.86 -10.73
CA GLU A 65 -8.11 16.10 -11.50
C GLU A 65 -8.90 17.12 -10.69
#